data_AF-A0A7S0AIG1-F1
#
_entry.id   AF-A0A7S0AIG1-F1
#
_cell.length_a   1.000
_cell.length_b   1.000
_cell.length_c   1.000
_cell.angle_alpha   90.00
_cell.angle_beta   90.00
_cell.angle_gamma   90.00
#
_symmetry.space_group_name_H-M   'P 1'
#
loop_
_entity.id
_entity.type
_entity.pdbx_description
1 polymer ?
#
loop_
_entity_poly.entity_id
_entity_poly.type
_entity_poly.pdbx_seq_one_letter_code
_entity_poly.pdbx_strand_id
1 'polypeptide(L)'
;MGRYAEYFPQTKFIISLRHPVKWFESFFNFRQYHHYPHMVARPTSKLIGECEAGYPYKPKCMTSCPSGKMDVCTVRANFHWALSRLGKTPMKSKAEKALLQHDMSIDPMPNKVFIMEQRQIIYDHPSAKNFTNDVHDFLGLNKPLTELQPYVPPADKYAEFSNKEAVEHLIHICDEEHEDVRKELVRIGKEAATWITEYFLESEEVVVSSKAEFIKLMKDWGHDPCKKGRRHLLSL
;
A
#
# COMPACT_ATOMS: atom_id res chain seq x y z
N MET A 1 -17.56 -2.71 2.66
CA MET A 1 -17.14 -3.58 3.79
C MET A 1 -18.26 -3.84 4.81
N GLY A 2 -19.46 -3.27 4.64
CA GLY A 2 -20.56 -3.36 5.63
C GLY A 2 -20.97 -4.76 6.10
N ARG A 3 -20.84 -5.80 5.26
CA ARG A 3 -21.16 -7.19 5.68
C ARG A 3 -20.30 -7.68 6.83
N TYR A 4 -19.04 -7.25 6.95
CA TYR A 4 -18.19 -7.66 8.07
C TYR A 4 -18.64 -7.03 9.38
N ALA A 5 -19.09 -5.78 9.37
CA ALA A 5 -19.64 -5.14 10.57
C ALA A 5 -20.93 -5.82 11.03
N GLU A 6 -21.78 -6.24 10.09
CA GLU A 6 -23.04 -6.94 10.37
C GLU A 6 -22.80 -8.34 10.95
N TYR A 7 -21.98 -9.17 10.29
CA TYR A 7 -21.81 -10.57 10.68
C TYR A 7 -20.68 -10.81 11.69
N PHE A 8 -19.69 -9.92 11.75
CA PHE A 8 -18.48 -10.07 12.57
C PHE A 8 -18.09 -8.77 13.29
N PRO A 9 -18.97 -8.22 14.15
CA PRO A 9 -18.75 -6.92 14.80
C PRO A 9 -17.53 -6.89 15.73
N GLN A 10 -17.06 -8.06 16.19
CA GLN A 10 -15.90 -8.19 17.08
C GLN A 10 -14.59 -8.48 16.35
N THR A 11 -14.62 -8.65 15.02
CA THR A 11 -13.40 -8.86 14.23
C THR A 11 -12.49 -7.64 14.34
N LYS A 12 -11.18 -7.89 14.45
CA LYS A 12 -10.15 -6.86 14.40
C LYS A 12 -9.46 -6.94 13.05
N PHE A 13 -9.12 -5.80 12.46
CA PHE A 13 -8.45 -5.73 11.16
C PHE A 13 -6.99 -5.35 11.35
N ILE A 14 -6.08 -6.04 10.66
CA ILE A 14 -4.69 -5.62 10.50
C ILE A 14 -4.53 -5.18 9.05
N ILE A 15 -4.12 -3.93 8.84
CA ILE A 15 -3.94 -3.35 7.50
C ILE A 15 -2.48 -2.98 7.30
N SER A 16 -1.85 -3.60 6.32
CA SER A 16 -0.47 -3.32 5.92
C SER A 16 -0.42 -2.31 4.78
N LEU A 17 0.41 -1.29 4.93
CA LEU A 17 0.69 -0.28 3.94
C LEU A 17 2.14 -0.37 3.43
N ARG A 18 2.38 0.08 2.20
CA ARG A 18 3.70 0.12 1.59
C ARG A 18 3.88 1.44 0.85
N HIS A 19 5.10 1.97 0.82
CA HIS A 19 5.44 3.13 0.01
C HIS A 19 4.89 3.01 -1.45
N PRO A 20 4.10 3.98 -1.95
CA PRO A 20 3.42 3.92 -3.26
C PRO A 20 4.31 3.53 -4.44
N VAL A 21 5.49 4.13 -4.57
CA VAL A 21 6.47 3.77 -5.61
C VAL A 21 6.87 2.29 -5.56
N LYS A 22 7.16 1.77 -4.37
CA LYS A 22 7.57 0.37 -4.17
C LYS A 22 6.41 -0.62 -4.28
N TRP A 23 5.22 -0.19 -3.86
CA TRP A 23 3.99 -0.93 -4.13
C TRP A 23 3.75 -1.08 -5.64
N PHE A 24 3.89 0.01 -6.39
CA PHE A 24 3.65 0.01 -7.84
C PHE A 24 4.62 -0.92 -8.57
N GLU A 25 5.93 -0.79 -8.29
CA GLU A 25 6.98 -1.67 -8.82
C GLU A 25 6.67 -3.15 -8.56
N SER A 26 6.41 -3.49 -7.29
CA SER A 26 6.13 -4.86 -6.87
C SER A 26 4.85 -5.41 -7.51
N PHE A 27 3.78 -4.62 -7.56
CA PHE A 27 2.50 -5.06 -8.11
C PHE A 27 2.56 -5.18 -9.64
N PHE A 28 3.19 -4.23 -10.32
CA PHE A 28 3.44 -4.30 -11.76
C PHE A 28 4.23 -5.56 -12.11
N ASN A 29 5.37 -5.78 -11.45
CA ASN A 29 6.24 -6.93 -11.72
C ASN A 29 5.54 -8.26 -11.43
N PHE A 30 4.75 -8.35 -10.36
CA PHE A 30 3.93 -9.53 -10.08
C PHE A 30 2.92 -9.80 -11.21
N ARG A 31 2.21 -8.78 -11.68
CA ARG A 31 1.22 -8.93 -12.77
C ARG A 31 1.90 -9.31 -14.08
N GLN A 32 3.00 -8.65 -14.42
CA GLN A 32 3.76 -8.94 -15.62
C GLN A 32 4.28 -10.38 -15.61
N TYR A 33 4.88 -10.83 -14.50
CA TYR A 33 5.43 -12.18 -14.37
C TYR A 33 4.36 -13.28 -14.54
N HIS A 34 3.22 -13.13 -13.85
CA HIS A 34 2.21 -14.19 -13.80
C HIS A 34 1.23 -14.22 -14.98
N HIS A 35 1.17 -13.16 -15.79
CA HIS A 35 0.23 -13.07 -16.92
C HIS A 35 0.91 -12.96 -18.29
N TYR A 36 2.25 -13.06 -18.33
CA TYR A 36 3.00 -13.17 -19.58
C TYR A 36 2.70 -14.51 -20.29
N PRO A 37 2.61 -14.55 -21.65
CA PRO A 37 2.75 -13.43 -22.61
C PRO A 37 1.42 -12.71 -22.92
N HIS A 38 0.32 -13.13 -22.30
CA HIS A 38 -1.02 -12.58 -22.58
C HIS A 38 -1.21 -11.13 -22.11
N MET A 39 -0.21 -10.60 -21.40
CA MET A 39 -0.16 -9.27 -20.84
C MET A 39 1.03 -8.50 -21.45
N VAL A 40 0.73 -7.61 -22.38
CA VAL A 40 1.71 -6.69 -22.96
C VAL A 40 1.79 -5.46 -22.05
N ALA A 41 2.91 -5.33 -21.34
CA ALA A 41 3.23 -4.16 -20.55
C ALA A 41 3.09 -2.89 -21.41
N ARG A 42 2.27 -1.95 -20.94
CA ARG A 42 2.23 -0.60 -21.50
C ARG A 42 3.35 0.23 -20.87
N PRO A 43 3.85 1.27 -21.57
CA PRO A 43 4.73 2.25 -20.95
C PRO A 43 4.07 2.76 -19.66
N THR A 44 4.83 2.78 -18.57
CA THR A 44 4.29 3.16 -17.24
C THR A 44 3.67 4.56 -17.20
N SER A 45 4.10 5.46 -18.08
CA SER A 45 3.49 6.79 -18.27
C SER A 45 2.00 6.72 -18.68
N LYS A 46 1.56 5.63 -19.30
CA LYS A 46 0.14 5.37 -19.62
C LYS A 46 -0.65 4.79 -18.45
N LEU A 47 -0.01 4.54 -17.31
CA LEU A 47 -0.62 4.03 -16.08
C LEU A 47 -0.81 5.13 -15.01
N ILE A 48 -0.49 6.38 -15.36
CA ILE A 48 -0.70 7.56 -14.52
C ILE A 48 -2.17 7.94 -14.52
N GLY A 49 -2.70 8.19 -13.32
CA GLY A 49 -4.06 8.67 -13.09
C GLY A 49 -5.06 7.54 -12.88
N GLU A 50 -6.31 7.83 -13.23
CA GLU A 50 -7.39 6.89 -13.09
C GLU A 50 -7.25 5.72 -14.06
N CYS A 51 -7.65 4.56 -13.56
CA CYS A 51 -7.84 3.40 -14.40
C CYS A 51 -8.98 3.62 -15.43
N GLU A 52 -9.79 4.70 -15.44
CA GLU A 52 -10.69 5.07 -16.55
C GLU A 52 -11.00 6.58 -16.47
N ALA A 53 -10.87 7.36 -17.56
CA ALA A 53 -11.30 8.76 -17.55
C ALA A 53 -12.84 8.83 -17.56
N GLY A 54 -13.45 9.39 -16.51
CA GLY A 54 -14.89 9.70 -16.47
C GLY A 54 -15.81 8.61 -15.88
N TYR A 55 -15.26 7.60 -15.19
CA TYR A 55 -16.07 6.60 -14.50
C TYR A 55 -15.71 6.52 -13.01
N PRO A 56 -16.57 7.06 -12.11
CA PRO A 56 -16.39 6.86 -10.67
C PRO A 56 -16.57 5.37 -10.35
N TYR A 57 -15.45 4.68 -10.17
CA TYR A 57 -15.33 3.38 -9.50
C TYR A 57 -16.43 2.36 -9.84
N LYS A 58 -16.64 2.02 -11.12
CA LYS A 58 -17.51 0.88 -11.46
C LYS A 58 -16.78 -0.44 -11.23
N PRO A 59 -17.42 -1.49 -10.68
CA PRO A 59 -16.83 -2.83 -10.48
C PRO A 59 -16.35 -3.54 -11.76
N LYS A 60 -16.58 -2.96 -12.95
CA LYS A 60 -16.23 -3.52 -14.26
C LYS A 60 -14.95 -2.89 -14.85
N CYS A 61 -13.96 -2.58 -14.00
CA CYS A 61 -12.63 -2.06 -14.41
C CYS A 61 -11.82 -3.01 -15.33
N MET A 62 -12.31 -4.22 -15.66
CA MET A 62 -11.52 -5.22 -16.39
C MET A 62 -11.42 -5.01 -17.90
N THR A 63 -12.31 -4.23 -18.53
CA THR A 63 -12.40 -4.17 -20.01
C THR A 63 -12.04 -2.83 -20.63
N SER A 64 -12.16 -1.70 -19.92
CA SER A 64 -12.06 -0.35 -20.49
C SER A 64 -10.93 0.51 -19.89
N CYS A 65 -10.08 -0.10 -19.05
CA CYS A 65 -9.00 0.61 -18.38
C CYS A 65 -7.87 1.04 -19.34
N PRO A 66 -7.24 2.24 -19.23
CA PRO A 66 -5.99 2.56 -19.91
C PRO A 66 -4.85 1.60 -19.55
N SER A 67 -4.91 0.93 -18.39
CA SER A 67 -4.01 -0.18 -18.06
C SER A 67 -4.39 -1.51 -18.73
N GLY A 68 -5.55 -1.57 -19.40
CA GLY A 68 -6.10 -2.77 -19.99
C GLY A 68 -6.30 -3.87 -18.94
N LYS A 69 -5.80 -5.08 -19.25
CA LYS A 69 -5.85 -6.23 -18.35
C LYS A 69 -4.82 -6.19 -17.21
N MET A 70 -3.89 -5.22 -17.21
CA MET A 70 -2.86 -5.12 -16.16
C MET A 70 -3.52 -4.93 -14.80
N ASP A 71 -4.58 -4.13 -14.74
CA ASP A 71 -5.22 -3.67 -13.49
C ASP A 71 -4.21 -2.93 -12.59
N VAL A 72 -3.24 -2.23 -13.20
CA VAL A 72 -2.20 -1.46 -12.48
C VAL A 72 -2.28 -0.01 -12.94
N CYS A 73 -2.53 0.92 -12.01
CA CYS A 73 -2.56 2.36 -12.26
C CYS A 73 -2.21 3.11 -10.96
N THR A 74 -1.72 4.35 -11.08
CA THR A 74 -1.28 5.11 -9.89
C THR A 74 -2.42 5.44 -8.94
N VAL A 75 -3.66 5.61 -9.41
CA VAL A 75 -4.81 5.92 -8.53
C VAL A 75 -5.04 4.84 -7.46
N ARG A 76 -4.68 3.58 -7.73
CA ARG A 76 -4.79 2.48 -6.75
C ARG A 76 -3.83 2.63 -5.57
N ALA A 77 -2.80 3.46 -5.70
CA ALA A 77 -1.88 3.78 -4.62
C ALA A 77 -2.43 4.85 -3.65
N ASN A 78 -3.60 5.43 -3.92
CA ASN A 78 -4.31 6.28 -2.95
C ASN A 78 -4.89 5.44 -1.81
N PHE A 79 -4.03 4.86 -0.98
CA PHE A 79 -4.47 3.96 0.08
C PHE A 79 -5.41 4.64 1.08
N HIS A 80 -5.22 5.95 1.32
CA HIS A 80 -6.11 6.75 2.17
C HIS A 80 -7.54 6.80 1.65
N TRP A 81 -7.75 6.70 0.33
CA TRP A 81 -9.09 6.61 -0.24
C TRP A 81 -9.80 5.31 0.14
N ALA A 82 -9.09 4.18 0.18
CA ALA A 82 -9.67 2.92 0.63
C ALA A 82 -9.92 2.93 2.15
N LEU A 83 -9.00 3.53 2.91
CA LEU A 83 -9.09 3.64 4.38
C LEU A 83 -10.21 4.59 4.83
N SER A 84 -10.48 5.68 4.11
CA SER A 84 -11.54 6.64 4.46
C SER A 84 -12.91 5.96 4.50
N ARG A 85 -13.13 4.95 3.64
CA ARG A 85 -14.36 4.17 3.59
C ARG A 85 -14.69 3.43 4.87
N LEU A 86 -13.71 3.19 5.74
CA LEU A 86 -13.90 2.56 7.05
C LEU A 86 -14.66 3.47 8.03
N GLY A 87 -14.83 4.76 7.69
CA GLY A 87 -15.56 5.74 8.50
C GLY A 87 -14.87 6.05 9.83
N LYS A 88 -13.54 5.91 9.91
CA LYS A 88 -12.77 6.17 11.13
C LYS A 88 -12.50 7.64 11.39
N THR A 89 -12.71 8.50 10.40
CA THR A 89 -12.50 9.94 10.56
C THR A 89 -13.81 10.70 10.41
N PRO A 90 -13.97 11.86 11.07
CA PRO A 90 -15.18 12.65 10.96
C PRO A 90 -15.46 13.21 9.55
N MET A 91 -14.44 13.38 8.70
CA MET A 91 -14.57 13.98 7.36
C MET A 91 -15.30 15.32 7.38
N LYS A 92 -15.00 16.17 8.38
CA LYS A 92 -15.70 17.44 8.61
C LYS A 92 -14.96 18.63 8.01
N SER A 93 -13.63 18.67 8.12
CA SER A 93 -12.84 19.83 7.74
C SER A 93 -12.67 19.91 6.22
N LYS A 94 -12.56 21.13 5.69
CA LYS A 94 -12.24 21.34 4.26
C LYS A 94 -10.87 20.78 3.91
N ALA A 95 -9.90 20.88 4.82
CA ALA A 95 -8.54 20.38 4.62
C ALA A 95 -8.51 18.85 4.48
N GLU A 96 -9.22 18.13 5.34
CA GLU A 96 -9.35 16.67 5.26
C GLU A 96 -9.99 16.23 3.94
N LYS A 97 -11.12 16.84 3.58
CA LYS A 97 -11.85 16.52 2.33
C LYS A 97 -11.00 16.78 1.09
N ALA A 98 -10.17 17.82 1.11
CA ALA A 98 -9.29 18.16 -0.01
C ALA A 98 -8.23 17.08 -0.30
N LEU A 99 -7.91 16.22 0.67
CA LEU A 99 -6.98 15.09 0.49
C LEU A 99 -7.68 13.82 -0.05
N LEU A 100 -8.99 13.69 0.15
CA LEU A 100 -9.78 12.49 -0.15
C LEU A 100 -10.52 12.56 -1.48
N GLN A 101 -10.00 13.28 -2.50
CA GLN A 101 -10.62 13.66 -3.78
C GLN A 101 -11.33 12.51 -4.57
N HIS A 102 -12.39 11.92 -4.02
CA HIS A 102 -13.11 10.75 -4.51
C HIS A 102 -14.57 10.76 -4.00
N ASP A 103 -15.46 10.08 -4.73
CA ASP A 103 -16.89 9.96 -4.38
C ASP A 103 -17.27 8.57 -3.81
N MET A 104 -16.29 7.79 -3.36
CA MET A 104 -16.56 6.45 -2.81
C MET A 104 -17.46 6.49 -1.57
N SER A 105 -18.34 5.49 -1.45
CA SER A 105 -19.19 5.33 -0.28
C SER A 105 -18.37 5.08 0.98
N ILE A 106 -18.74 5.81 2.04
CA ILE A 106 -18.26 5.53 3.39
C ILE A 106 -19.19 4.49 4.00
N ASP A 107 -18.61 3.38 4.44
CA ASP A 107 -19.29 2.28 5.12
C ASP A 107 -18.72 2.21 6.56
N PRO A 108 -19.14 3.09 7.49
CA PRO A 108 -18.56 3.12 8.84
C PRO A 108 -18.61 1.74 9.50
N MET A 109 -17.48 1.32 10.05
CA MET A 109 -17.39 0.04 10.75
C MET A 109 -16.97 0.27 12.20
N PRO A 110 -17.55 -0.45 13.18
CA PRO A 110 -17.15 -0.35 14.59
C PRO A 110 -15.86 -1.15 14.91
N ASN A 111 -15.38 -1.95 13.96
CA ASN A 111 -14.23 -2.84 14.17
C ASN A 111 -12.95 -2.02 14.35
N LYS A 112 -12.10 -2.41 15.31
CA LYS A 112 -10.78 -1.79 15.51
C LYS A 112 -9.82 -2.16 14.38
N VAL A 113 -8.92 -1.23 14.05
CA VAL A 113 -7.93 -1.36 13.00
C VAL A 113 -6.54 -1.22 13.59
N PHE A 114 -5.67 -2.18 13.34
CA PHE A 114 -4.23 -2.04 13.53
C PHE A 114 -3.62 -1.71 12.18
N ILE A 115 -3.07 -0.52 12.03
CA ILE A 115 -2.41 -0.09 10.80
C ILE A 115 -0.90 -0.23 10.96
N MET A 116 -0.23 -0.72 9.92
CA MET A 116 1.22 -0.85 9.90
C MET A 116 1.79 -0.45 8.54
N GLU A 117 3.01 0.09 8.55
CA GLU A 117 3.83 0.24 7.34
C GLU A 117 4.77 -0.97 7.26
N GLN A 118 4.92 -1.59 6.09
CA GLN A 118 5.65 -2.86 5.94
C GLN A 118 7.10 -2.80 6.43
N ARG A 119 7.76 -1.65 6.42
CA ARG A 119 9.11 -1.52 6.98
C ARG A 119 9.15 -1.68 8.48
N GLN A 120 8.01 -1.58 9.17
CA GLN A 120 7.96 -1.78 10.61
C GLN A 120 8.21 -3.22 11.07
N ILE A 121 7.98 -4.19 10.17
CA ILE A 121 8.20 -5.62 10.43
C ILE A 121 9.58 -6.11 9.99
N ILE A 122 10.45 -5.20 9.52
CA ILE A 122 11.84 -5.53 9.25
C ILE A 122 12.56 -5.69 10.60
N TYR A 123 13.14 -6.87 10.83
CA TYR A 123 13.69 -7.31 12.12
C TYR A 123 14.62 -6.28 12.80
N ASP A 124 15.48 -5.61 12.04
CA ASP A 124 16.47 -4.65 12.53
C ASP A 124 15.97 -3.19 12.58
N HIS A 125 14.71 -2.94 12.20
CA HIS A 125 14.13 -1.61 12.23
C HIS A 125 13.80 -1.19 13.68
N PRO A 126 13.99 0.09 14.09
CA PRO A 126 13.69 0.53 15.45
C PRO A 126 12.27 0.24 15.95
N SER A 127 11.29 0.19 15.04
CA SER A 127 9.90 -0.16 15.38
C SER A 127 9.66 -1.64 15.66
N ALA A 128 10.55 -2.54 15.23
CA ALA A 128 10.38 -3.98 15.37
C ALA A 128 10.39 -4.42 16.85
N LYS A 129 11.10 -3.67 17.71
CA LYS A 129 11.26 -3.97 19.13
C LYS A 129 9.94 -4.18 19.88
N ASN A 130 8.94 -3.37 19.57
CA ASN A 130 7.63 -3.43 20.25
C ASN A 130 6.55 -4.04 19.35
N PHE A 131 6.83 -4.26 18.06
CA PHE A 131 5.81 -4.60 17.08
C PHE A 131 5.03 -5.86 17.44
N THR A 132 5.71 -6.93 17.84
CA THR A 132 5.06 -8.20 18.17
C THR A 132 4.20 -8.11 19.43
N ASN A 133 4.65 -7.35 20.44
CA ASN A 133 3.89 -7.10 21.67
C ASN A 133 2.65 -6.24 21.37
N ASP A 134 2.80 -5.17 20.57
CA ASP A 134 1.68 -4.30 20.21
C ASP A 134 0.60 -5.06 19.41
N VAL A 135 1.01 -5.96 18.49
CA VAL A 135 0.07 -6.82 17.75
C VAL A 135 -0.57 -7.87 18.68
N HIS A 136 0.22 -8.46 19.57
CA HIS A 136 -0.27 -9.40 20.59
C HIS A 136 -1.38 -8.77 21.44
N ASP A 137 -1.13 -7.57 21.96
CA ASP A 137 -2.04 -6.82 22.81
C ASP A 137 -3.26 -6.35 22.03
N PHE A 138 -3.06 -5.86 20.80
CA PHE A 138 -4.16 -5.50 19.91
C PHE A 138 -5.08 -6.69 19.66
N LEU A 139 -4.54 -7.89 19.41
CA LEU A 139 -5.32 -9.10 19.18
C LEU A 139 -5.95 -9.65 20.46
N GLY A 140 -5.34 -9.41 21.63
CA GLY A 140 -5.78 -9.95 22.92
C GLY A 140 -5.45 -11.44 23.02
N LEU A 141 -4.26 -11.84 22.57
CA LEU A 141 -3.83 -13.23 22.60
C LEU A 141 -3.42 -13.61 24.03
N ASN A 142 -3.58 -14.90 24.36
CA ASN A 142 -3.15 -15.45 25.66
C ASN A 142 -1.70 -15.95 25.62
N LYS A 143 -1.09 -16.01 24.44
CA LYS A 143 0.27 -16.48 24.23
C LYS A 143 1.03 -15.42 23.44
N PRO A 144 2.25 -15.05 23.87
CA PRO A 144 3.06 -14.07 23.17
C PRO A 144 3.33 -14.52 21.73
N LEU A 145 3.34 -13.56 20.82
CA LEU A 145 3.79 -13.79 19.45
C LEU A 145 5.31 -14.00 19.44
N THR A 146 5.79 -14.87 18.56
CA THR A 146 7.23 -15.03 18.33
C THR A 146 7.83 -13.71 17.88
N GLU A 147 8.99 -13.37 18.42
CA GLU A 147 9.76 -12.20 17.97
C GLU A 147 10.03 -12.29 16.48
N LEU A 148 10.03 -11.13 15.81
CA LEU A 148 10.44 -11.04 14.42
C LEU A 148 11.83 -11.67 14.29
N GLN A 149 12.07 -12.37 13.19
CA GLN A 149 13.35 -13.01 12.91
C GLN A 149 13.94 -12.38 11.65
N PRO A 150 15.28 -12.35 11.50
CA PRO A 150 15.90 -12.02 10.22
C PRO A 150 15.28 -12.87 9.12
N TYR A 151 14.82 -12.22 8.05
CA TYR A 151 14.34 -12.95 6.90
C TYR A 151 15.54 -13.64 6.23
N VAL A 152 15.59 -14.97 6.34
CA VAL A 152 16.54 -15.80 5.60
C VAL A 152 15.81 -16.27 4.35
N PRO A 153 16.11 -15.73 3.15
CA PRO A 153 15.53 -16.28 1.94
C PRO A 153 15.93 -17.76 1.83
N PRO A 154 14.99 -18.67 1.52
CA PRO A 154 15.34 -20.03 1.13
C PRO A 154 16.52 -20.05 0.17
N ALA A 155 17.44 -21.02 0.32
CA ALA A 155 18.63 -21.13 -0.51
C ALA A 155 18.30 -21.24 -2.02
N ASP A 156 17.09 -21.68 -2.32
CA ASP A 156 16.46 -21.84 -3.63
C ASP A 156 15.43 -20.74 -3.94
N LYS A 157 15.25 -19.69 -3.13
CA LYS A 157 14.23 -18.65 -3.42
C LYS A 157 14.60 -17.72 -4.57
N TYR A 158 15.87 -17.73 -4.95
CA TYR A 158 16.35 -17.20 -6.22
C TYR A 158 16.62 -18.31 -7.24
N ALA A 159 16.07 -19.52 -7.03
CA ALA A 159 15.95 -20.49 -8.11
C ALA A 159 15.40 -19.71 -9.30
N GLU A 160 16.18 -19.73 -10.37
CA GLU A 160 16.00 -18.89 -11.55
C GLU A 160 14.52 -18.75 -11.84
N PHE A 161 14.03 -17.52 -11.97
CA PHE A 161 12.66 -17.25 -12.40
C PHE A 161 12.28 -18.27 -13.48
N SER A 162 11.28 -19.12 -13.18
CA SER A 162 10.93 -20.23 -14.04
C SER A 162 10.49 -19.77 -15.43
N ASN A 163 9.97 -18.55 -15.51
CA ASN A 163 9.65 -17.87 -16.77
C ASN A 163 10.69 -16.79 -17.08
N LYS A 164 11.78 -17.18 -17.77
CA LYS A 164 12.88 -16.28 -18.13
C LYS A 164 12.43 -15.14 -19.06
N GLU A 165 11.51 -15.41 -19.99
CA GLU A 165 10.97 -14.39 -20.90
C GLU A 165 10.21 -13.30 -20.15
N ALA A 166 9.41 -13.68 -19.14
CA ALA A 166 8.68 -12.70 -18.34
C ALA A 166 9.59 -11.77 -17.53
N VAL A 167 10.80 -12.24 -17.15
CA VAL A 167 11.80 -11.44 -16.42
C VAL A 167 12.28 -10.25 -17.24
N GLU A 168 12.43 -10.43 -18.56
CA GLU A 168 12.89 -9.37 -19.47
C GLU A 168 11.91 -8.19 -19.54
N HIS A 169 10.68 -8.40 -19.09
CA HIS A 169 9.63 -7.38 -19.05
C HIS A 169 9.37 -6.79 -17.66
N LEU A 170 10.11 -7.22 -16.64
CA LEU A 170 10.01 -6.62 -15.31
C LEU A 170 10.66 -5.24 -15.34
N ILE A 171 10.02 -4.29 -14.68
CA ILE A 171 10.55 -2.94 -14.57
C ILE A 171 11.43 -2.81 -13.33
N HIS A 172 12.43 -1.96 -13.44
CA HIS A 172 13.10 -1.38 -12.28
C HIS A 172 12.63 0.07 -12.18
N ILE A 173 11.76 0.37 -11.20
CA ILE A 173 10.98 1.62 -11.18
C ILE A 173 11.84 2.88 -11.12
N CYS A 174 13.13 2.76 -10.79
CA CYS A 174 14.05 3.88 -10.72
C CYS A 174 14.70 4.26 -12.05
N ASP A 175 14.45 3.51 -13.12
CA ASP A 175 14.95 3.83 -14.45
C ASP A 175 14.31 5.13 -14.97
N GLU A 176 15.02 5.86 -15.83
CA GLU A 176 14.63 7.22 -16.23
C GLU A 176 13.24 7.26 -16.91
N GLU A 177 12.90 6.24 -17.69
CA GLU A 177 11.60 6.14 -18.38
C GLU A 177 10.38 6.09 -17.43
N HIS A 178 10.59 5.80 -16.15
CA HIS A 178 9.56 5.73 -15.12
C HIS A 178 9.46 7.01 -14.27
N GLU A 179 10.20 8.08 -14.60
CA GLU A 179 10.23 9.28 -13.76
C GLU A 179 8.85 9.91 -13.56
N ASP A 180 8.03 9.99 -14.62
CA ASP A 180 6.70 10.60 -14.54
C ASP A 180 5.76 9.82 -13.62
N VAL A 181 5.78 8.48 -13.70
CA VAL A 181 4.96 7.64 -12.82
C VAL A 181 5.43 7.74 -11.36
N ARG A 182 6.75 7.85 -11.13
CA ARG A 182 7.31 8.08 -9.79
C ARG A 182 6.87 9.42 -9.22
N LYS A 183 6.94 10.51 -10.00
CA LYS A 183 6.50 11.85 -9.58
C LYS A 183 5.05 11.83 -9.09
N GLU A 184 4.16 11.17 -9.84
CA GLU A 184 2.77 11.03 -9.45
C GLU A 184 2.58 10.17 -8.19
N LEU A 185 3.26 9.03 -8.10
CA LEU A 185 3.18 8.15 -6.93
C LEU A 185 3.72 8.81 -5.65
N VAL A 186 4.74 9.67 -5.76
CA VAL A 186 5.24 10.48 -4.64
C VAL A 186 4.24 11.56 -4.23
N ARG A 187 3.57 12.21 -5.19
CA ARG A 187 2.49 13.15 -4.91
C ARG A 187 1.36 12.46 -4.13
N ILE A 188 0.88 11.33 -4.64
CA ILE A 188 -0.12 10.47 -3.98
C ILE A 188 0.36 10.06 -2.58
N GLY A 189 1.61 9.62 -2.46
CA GLY A 189 2.20 9.20 -1.19
C GLY A 189 2.22 10.31 -0.14
N LYS A 190 2.53 11.54 -0.55
CA LYS A 190 2.49 12.70 0.33
C LYS A 190 1.07 12.97 0.83
N GLU A 191 0.07 12.98 -0.05
CA GLU A 191 -1.33 13.22 0.31
C GLU A 191 -1.86 12.12 1.24
N ALA A 192 -1.59 10.86 0.91
CA ALA A 192 -1.95 9.72 1.73
C ALA A 192 -1.30 9.78 3.11
N ALA A 193 0.00 10.07 3.18
CA ALA A 193 0.74 10.19 4.43
C ALA A 193 0.18 11.31 5.31
N THR A 194 -0.09 12.48 4.75
CA THR A 194 -0.73 13.60 5.46
C THR A 194 -2.09 13.17 6.00
N TRP A 195 -2.97 12.60 5.18
CA TRP A 195 -4.30 12.21 5.64
C TRP A 195 -4.25 11.15 6.74
N ILE A 196 -3.43 10.11 6.56
CA ILE A 196 -3.28 9.01 7.52
C ILE A 196 -2.77 9.56 8.85
N THR A 197 -1.72 10.37 8.83
CA THR A 197 -1.06 10.82 10.07
C THR A 197 -1.80 11.92 10.81
N GLU A 198 -2.52 12.81 10.11
CA GLU A 198 -3.23 13.95 10.72
C GLU A 198 -4.69 13.66 11.06
N TYR A 199 -5.32 12.68 10.39
CA TYR A 199 -6.76 12.39 10.58
C TYR A 199 -7.01 10.95 10.99
N PHE A 200 -6.50 9.97 10.23
CA PHE A 200 -6.82 8.55 10.49
C PHE A 200 -6.29 8.04 11.83
N LEU A 201 -5.06 8.43 12.19
CA LEU A 201 -4.44 8.06 13.47
C LEU A 201 -5.00 8.78 14.70
N GLU A 202 -5.89 9.76 14.51
CA GLU A 202 -6.56 10.46 15.61
C GLU A 202 -7.84 9.74 16.06
N SER A 203 -8.28 8.72 15.31
CA SER A 203 -9.34 7.82 15.71
C SER A 203 -8.89 6.89 16.84
N GLU A 204 -9.65 6.83 17.94
CA GLU A 204 -9.40 5.89 19.06
C GLU A 204 -9.51 4.42 18.65
N GLU A 205 -10.20 4.13 17.54
CA GLU A 205 -10.34 2.79 16.99
C GLU A 205 -9.17 2.36 16.10
N VAL A 206 -8.20 3.24 15.85
CA VAL A 206 -7.01 2.99 15.02
C VAL A 206 -5.79 2.89 15.93
N VAL A 207 -5.14 1.73 15.88
CA VAL A 207 -3.94 1.41 16.65
C VAL A 207 -2.76 1.27 15.71
N VAL A 208 -1.58 1.70 16.14
CA VAL A 208 -0.32 1.54 15.40
C VAL A 208 0.81 1.27 16.38
N SER A 209 1.68 0.32 16.04
CA SER A 209 2.91 0.10 16.81
C SER A 209 3.87 1.27 16.61
N SER A 210 4.54 1.70 17.68
CA SER A 210 5.62 2.69 17.61
C SER A 210 5.23 3.95 16.80
N LYS A 211 4.13 4.63 17.19
CA LYS A 211 3.51 5.75 16.43
C LYS A 211 4.53 6.76 15.87
N ALA A 212 5.54 7.14 16.63
CA ALA A 212 6.59 8.06 16.17
C ALA A 212 7.41 7.53 14.97
N GLU A 213 7.79 6.26 14.99
CA GLU A 213 8.51 5.62 13.89
C GLU A 213 7.60 5.41 12.68
N PHE A 214 6.34 5.02 12.89
CA PHE A 214 5.35 4.96 11.82
C PHE A 214 5.21 6.32 11.11
N ILE A 215 5.06 7.41 11.85
CA ILE A 215 4.95 8.76 11.28
C ILE A 215 6.20 9.12 10.47
N LYS A 216 7.40 8.75 10.92
CA LYS A 216 8.64 8.95 10.15
C LYS A 216 8.60 8.19 8.82
N LEU A 217 8.18 6.92 8.84
CA LEU A 217 8.05 6.09 7.64
C LEU A 217 7.01 6.65 6.66
N MET A 218 5.88 7.16 7.16
CA MET A 218 4.85 7.81 6.35
C MET A 218 5.38 9.10 5.72
N LYS A 219 6.11 9.94 6.47
CA LYS A 219 6.73 11.16 5.91
C LYS A 219 7.70 10.86 4.77
N ASP A 220 8.36 9.70 4.80
CA ASP A 220 9.25 9.26 3.73
C ASP A 220 8.50 8.98 2.42
N TRP A 221 7.18 8.71 2.45
CA TRP A 221 6.37 8.53 1.23
C TRP A 221 6.29 9.78 0.35
N GLY A 222 6.55 10.95 0.90
CA GLY A 222 6.66 12.21 0.15
C GLY A 222 8.00 12.40 -0.56
N HIS A 223 8.89 11.41 -0.52
CA HIS A 223 10.22 11.46 -1.15
C HIS A 223 10.37 10.35 -2.19
N ASP A 224 11.01 10.65 -3.32
CA ASP A 224 11.31 9.63 -4.33
C ASP A 224 12.41 8.68 -3.80
N PRO A 225 12.12 7.38 -3.59
CA PRO A 225 13.10 6.43 -3.08
C PRO A 225 14.29 6.22 -4.02
N CYS A 226 14.16 6.58 -5.30
CA CYS A 226 15.19 6.42 -6.32
C CYS A 226 16.26 7.53 -6.27
N LYS A 227 15.95 8.69 -5.66
CA LYS A 227 16.90 9.82 -5.57
C LYS A 227 17.96 9.67 -4.48
N LYS A 228 17.73 8.82 -3.48
CA LYS A 228 18.65 8.63 -2.34
C LYS A 228 19.85 7.71 -2.65
N GLY A 229 20.14 7.42 -3.93
CA GLY A 229 21.29 6.61 -4.34
C GLY A 229 21.27 5.15 -3.87
N ARG A 230 20.20 4.71 -3.21
CA ARG A 230 20.03 3.30 -2.83
C ARG A 230 19.45 2.56 -4.02
N ARG A 231 20.32 1.92 -4.81
CA ARG A 231 19.95 0.73 -5.59
C ARG A 231 19.49 -0.32 -4.58
N HIS A 232 18.25 -0.24 -4.12
CA HIS A 232 17.64 -1.31 -3.37
C HIS A 232 17.30 -2.40 -4.37
N LEU A 233 18.11 -3.45 -4.36
CA LEU A 233 17.74 -4.78 -4.86
C LEU A 233 16.29 -5.06 -4.48
N LEU A 234 15.57 -5.71 -5.38
CA LEU A 234 14.23 -6.26 -5.20
C LEU A 234 14.15 -7.07 -3.88
N SER A 235 13.96 -6.37 -2.77
CA SER A 235 13.75 -6.97 -1.46
C SER A 235 12.28 -6.73 -1.11
N LEU A 236 11.57 -7.86 -1.12
CA LEU A 236 10.16 -8.00 -0.75
C LEU A 236 9.76 -7.10 0.42
#